data_AF-A0AAN5Z244-F1
#
_entry.id   AF-A0AAN5Z244-F1
#
_cell.length_a   1.000
_cell.length_b   1.000
_cell.length_c   1.000
_cell.angle_alpha   90.00
_cell.angle_beta   90.00
_cell.angle_gamma   90.00
#
_symmetry.space_group_name_H-M   'P 1'
#
loop_
_entity.id
_entity.type
_entity.pdbx_description
1 polymer ?
#
loop_
_entity_poly.entity_id
_entity_poly.type
_entity_poly.pdbx_seq_one_letter_code
_entity_poly.pdbx_strand_id
1 'polypeptide(L)'
;MSITTGTKLKHYNFGVEIEAVVKPYGPVESFTNVDWYRQLAQKLRNRDIAAVHDDCSKYSKHPEYYGGKWFVTRDGSLKRERPMVCMEVVSPRLDTKQPVSQILGDFWEAMRVHFSPQRDISCGGHVHITPVSTHNKFSLRSLKKIAFATVLYEDFVAAMLPRVRRENQYCRPNSQSTGAGLRDTLLMFGRNKNSMMKVAAAIRAATSEMDLCYYMQGNRYVLWNFQNIFPSPKTGKCTGTVEFRGGNQFLNTTGTLAWVAFVMGFITLAIEEDLISKFTLFTTSEDPKFQARIESWWKRIRSSAKASKLSRYLPSEYTSMHTR
;
A
#
# COMPACT_ATOMS: atom_id res chain seq x y z
N MET A 1 -24.47 -1.35 -32.88
CA MET A 1 -23.45 -2.06 -32.08
C MET A 1 -23.12 -1.20 -30.87
N SER A 2 -23.61 -1.60 -29.69
CA SER A 2 -23.46 -0.82 -28.45
C SER A 2 -22.08 -1.07 -27.87
N ILE A 3 -21.26 -0.02 -27.78
CA ILE A 3 -19.97 -0.05 -27.08
C ILE A 3 -20.30 -0.14 -25.59
N THR A 4 -20.11 -1.31 -24.99
CA THR A 4 -20.19 -1.50 -23.53
C THR A 4 -19.06 -0.67 -22.89
N THR A 5 -19.39 0.56 -22.51
CA THR A 5 -18.58 1.38 -21.63
C THR A 5 -18.43 0.63 -20.31
N GLY A 6 -17.29 -0.03 -20.11
CA GLY A 6 -16.97 -0.68 -18.85
C GLY A 6 -17.13 0.35 -17.72
N THR A 7 -18.01 0.07 -16.76
CA THR A 7 -18.24 0.91 -15.60
C THR A 7 -16.90 1.22 -14.93
N LYS A 8 -16.47 2.48 -14.97
CA LYS A 8 -15.32 2.96 -14.20
C LYS A 8 -15.52 2.56 -12.75
N LEU A 9 -14.53 1.88 -12.17
CA LEU A 9 -14.49 1.65 -10.73
C LEU A 9 -14.28 3.01 -10.06
N LYS A 10 -15.37 3.60 -9.57
CA LYS A 10 -15.36 4.93 -8.94
C LYS A 10 -15.04 4.87 -7.44
N HIS A 11 -15.12 3.68 -6.85
CA HIS A 11 -15.07 3.50 -5.40
C HIS A 11 -14.25 2.28 -5.03
N TYR A 12 -13.45 2.45 -3.99
CA TYR A 12 -12.60 1.42 -3.42
C TYR A 12 -12.83 1.34 -1.92
N ASN A 13 -12.70 0.14 -1.36
CA ASN A 13 -12.37 0.06 0.06
C ASN A 13 -10.86 0.08 0.22
N PHE A 14 -10.40 0.61 1.35
CA PHE A 14 -9.00 0.59 1.70
C PHE A 14 -8.78 0.42 3.20
N GLY A 15 -7.57 -0.02 3.54
CA GLY A 15 -7.04 0.03 4.90
C GLY A 15 -5.63 0.60 4.87
N VAL A 16 -5.19 1.18 5.98
CA VAL A 16 -3.82 1.65 6.15
C VAL A 16 -3.17 0.97 7.35
N GLU A 17 -1.90 0.62 7.21
CA GLU A 17 -1.04 0.23 8.33
C GLU A 17 -0.02 1.36 8.52
N ILE A 18 0.03 1.90 9.74
CA ILE A 18 0.88 3.03 10.12
C ILE A 18 1.95 2.51 11.06
N GLU A 19 3.17 2.36 10.57
CA GLU A 19 4.34 2.16 11.44
C GLU A 19 4.72 3.52 12.04
N ALA A 20 4.78 3.61 13.36
CA ALA A 20 5.05 4.85 14.06
C ALA A 20 6.08 4.67 15.18
N VAL A 21 7.07 5.55 15.19
CA VAL A 21 7.89 5.85 16.36
C VAL A 21 7.37 7.15 16.94
N VAL A 22 7.01 7.13 18.21
CA VAL A 22 6.38 8.28 18.87
C VAL A 22 7.02 8.56 20.22
N LYS A 23 7.11 9.84 20.58
CA LYS A 23 7.52 10.28 21.92
C LYS A 23 6.26 10.58 22.75
N PRO A 24 5.95 9.84 23.82
CA PRO A 24 4.82 10.15 24.68
C PRO A 24 5.05 11.46 25.46
N TYR A 25 3.96 12.16 25.80
CA TYR A 25 4.01 13.34 26.67
C TYR A 25 3.94 13.02 28.18
N GLY A 26 3.58 11.79 28.55
CA GLY A 26 3.42 11.37 29.95
C GLY A 26 4.67 10.73 30.58
N PRO A 27 4.60 10.26 31.84
CA PRO A 27 5.72 9.69 32.58
C PRO A 27 6.15 8.35 31.98
N VAL A 28 7.29 8.33 31.31
CA VAL A 28 7.73 7.20 30.49
C VAL A 28 8.29 6.03 31.29
N GLU A 29 8.74 6.29 32.52
CA GLU A 29 9.34 5.27 33.38
C GLU A 29 8.32 4.27 33.94
N SER A 30 7.07 4.71 34.11
CA SER A 30 5.99 3.91 34.72
C SER A 30 5.14 3.12 33.72
N PHE A 31 5.31 3.34 32.41
CA PHE A 31 4.45 2.78 31.37
C PHE A 31 5.20 1.80 30.48
N THR A 32 4.62 0.63 30.26
CA THR A 32 5.06 -0.31 29.22
C THR A 32 4.57 0.13 27.84
N ASN A 33 5.10 -0.46 26.76
CA ASN A 33 4.57 -0.22 25.41
C ASN A 33 3.09 -0.60 25.30
N VAL A 34 2.66 -1.68 25.95
CA VAL A 34 1.26 -2.12 25.98
C VAL A 34 0.37 -1.07 26.66
N ASP A 35 0.85 -0.43 27.73
CA ASP A 35 0.13 0.67 28.37
C ASP A 35 -0.04 1.85 27.41
N TRP A 36 0.99 2.19 26.64
CA TRP A 36 0.89 3.23 25.61
C TRP A 36 -0.07 2.85 24.47
N TYR A 37 -0.10 1.58 24.06
CA TYR A 37 -1.06 1.11 23.06
C TYR A 37 -2.49 1.21 23.58
N ARG A 38 -2.71 0.83 24.85
CA ARG A 38 -3.97 0.97 25.55
C ARG A 38 -4.42 2.43 25.61
N GLN A 39 -3.49 3.35 25.89
CA GLN A 39 -3.78 4.78 25.93
C GLN A 39 -4.22 5.30 24.56
N LEU A 40 -3.52 4.97 23.48
CA LEU A 40 -3.95 5.40 22.13
C LEU A 40 -5.35 4.86 21.79
N ALA A 41 -5.59 3.57 22.04
CA ALA A 41 -6.90 2.97 21.81
C ALA A 41 -8.00 3.62 22.67
N GLN A 42 -7.70 4.00 23.92
CA GLN A 42 -8.64 4.73 24.77
C GLN A 42 -8.91 6.14 24.23
N LYS A 43 -7.90 6.86 23.72
CA LYS A 43 -8.10 8.20 23.13
C LYS A 43 -8.93 8.18 21.85
N LEU A 44 -8.87 7.10 21.09
CA LEU A 44 -9.78 6.85 19.98
C LEU A 44 -11.21 6.60 20.48
N ARG A 45 -11.37 5.72 21.48
CA ARG A 45 -12.71 5.44 22.07
C ARG A 45 -13.36 6.67 22.70
N ASN A 46 -12.58 7.57 23.32
CA ASN A 46 -13.08 8.85 23.85
C ASN A 46 -13.62 9.80 22.77
N ARG A 47 -13.37 9.51 21.49
CA ARG A 47 -13.89 10.22 20.31
C ARG A 47 -14.95 9.39 19.57
N ASP A 48 -15.54 8.39 20.23
CA ASP A 48 -16.48 7.43 19.65
C ASP A 48 -15.91 6.62 18.47
N ILE A 49 -14.57 6.48 18.40
CA ILE A 49 -13.90 5.66 17.40
C ILE A 49 -13.60 4.28 17.99
N ALA A 50 -14.17 3.24 17.39
CA ALA A 50 -13.91 1.87 17.78
C ALA A 50 -12.42 1.54 17.62
N ALA A 51 -11.76 1.18 18.74
CA ALA A 51 -10.35 0.85 18.76
C ALA A 51 -10.03 -0.20 19.83
N VAL A 52 -9.09 -1.09 19.51
CA VAL A 52 -8.52 -2.09 20.41
C VAL A 52 -6.99 -2.03 20.36
N HIS A 53 -6.35 -2.65 21.35
CA HIS A 53 -4.90 -2.75 21.43
C HIS A 53 -4.50 -4.20 21.64
N ASP A 54 -3.29 -4.53 21.19
CA ASP A 54 -2.64 -5.80 21.45
C ASP A 54 -2.11 -5.85 22.89
N ASP A 55 -2.26 -7.00 23.54
CA ASP A 55 -1.66 -7.26 24.86
C ASP A 55 -0.20 -7.76 24.75
N CYS A 56 0.29 -7.96 23.52
CA CYS A 56 1.63 -8.42 23.17
C CYS A 56 2.00 -9.79 23.78
N SER A 57 1.01 -10.61 24.15
CA SER A 57 1.24 -11.94 24.74
C SER A 57 1.87 -12.92 23.75
N LYS A 58 1.51 -12.86 22.46
CA LYS A 58 2.16 -13.55 21.32
C LYS A 58 1.94 -12.75 20.03
N TYR A 59 2.97 -12.66 19.17
CA TYR A 59 2.79 -12.07 17.82
C TYR A 59 1.77 -12.91 17.03
N SER A 60 0.61 -12.33 16.78
CA SER A 60 -0.45 -12.96 15.98
C SER A 60 -1.04 -11.93 15.03
N LYS A 61 -1.42 -12.40 13.84
CA LYS A 61 -2.26 -11.58 12.95
C LYS A 61 -3.67 -11.60 13.53
N HIS A 62 -4.32 -10.43 13.58
CA HIS A 62 -5.70 -10.31 14.04
C HIS A 62 -6.66 -9.83 12.94
N PRO A 63 -6.92 -10.66 11.89
CA PRO A 63 -7.84 -10.30 10.81
C PRO A 63 -9.24 -9.89 11.26
N GLU A 64 -9.68 -10.38 12.42
CA GLU A 64 -10.96 -10.06 13.04
C GLU A 64 -11.13 -8.57 13.40
N TYR A 65 -10.03 -7.83 13.61
CA TYR A 65 -10.11 -6.41 13.95
C TYR A 65 -10.26 -5.51 12.72
N TYR A 66 -9.86 -5.99 11.53
CA TYR A 66 -9.94 -5.24 10.28
C TYR A 66 -11.39 -4.95 9.84
N GLY A 67 -12.36 -5.67 10.40
CA GLY A 67 -13.79 -5.57 10.06
C GLY A 67 -14.53 -4.36 10.62
N GLY A 68 -13.91 -3.51 11.45
CA GLY A 68 -14.61 -2.31 11.94
C GLY A 68 -13.96 -1.51 13.08
N LYS A 69 -12.73 -1.83 13.50
CA LYS A 69 -12.05 -1.07 14.55
C LYS A 69 -10.59 -0.81 14.21
N TRP A 70 -10.02 0.27 14.76
CA TRP A 70 -8.59 0.50 14.76
C TRP A 70 -7.89 -0.51 15.67
N PHE A 71 -6.72 -0.97 15.27
CA PHE A 71 -5.92 -1.90 16.04
C PHE A 71 -4.52 -1.34 16.27
N VAL A 72 -4.17 -1.13 17.53
CA VAL A 72 -2.82 -0.68 17.94
C VAL A 72 -2.03 -1.90 18.38
N THR A 73 -0.93 -2.19 17.70
CA THR A 73 -0.10 -3.38 17.94
C THR A 73 1.38 -3.03 17.86
N ARG A 74 2.21 -4.05 18.09
CA ARG A 74 3.66 -3.96 17.96
C ARG A 74 4.09 -4.31 16.54
N ASP A 75 4.96 -3.50 15.97
CA ASP A 75 5.78 -3.92 14.84
C ASP A 75 7.09 -4.57 15.33
N GLY A 76 7.42 -5.76 14.83
CA GLY A 76 8.62 -6.50 15.24
C GLY A 76 9.94 -5.91 14.72
N SER A 77 9.88 -5.13 13.64
CA SER A 77 11.01 -4.49 12.97
C SER A 77 11.34 -3.11 13.54
N LEU A 78 10.39 -2.45 14.21
CA LEU A 78 10.60 -1.17 14.89
C LEU A 78 11.15 -1.36 16.30
N LYS A 79 12.35 -0.84 16.56
CA LYS A 79 12.98 -0.86 17.88
C LYS A 79 13.69 0.46 18.16
N ARG A 80 13.29 1.14 19.23
CA ARG A 80 13.94 2.36 19.71
C ARG A 80 14.12 2.28 21.22
N GLU A 81 15.14 2.97 21.70
CA GLU A 81 15.36 3.14 23.13
C GLU A 81 14.25 4.00 23.74
N ARG A 82 13.95 3.75 25.01
CA ARG A 82 13.07 4.63 25.78
C ARG A 82 13.68 6.05 25.79
N PRO A 83 12.87 7.12 25.70
CA PRO A 83 11.43 7.15 25.93
C PRO A 83 10.55 6.86 24.70
N MET A 84 11.11 6.45 23.57
CA MET A 84 10.33 6.25 22.35
C MET A 84 9.45 5.00 22.45
N VAL A 85 8.24 5.11 21.90
CA VAL A 85 7.28 4.01 21.77
C VAL A 85 7.16 3.67 20.29
N CYS A 86 7.44 2.42 19.94
CA CYS A 86 7.22 1.89 18.60
C CYS A 86 5.87 1.19 18.54
N MET A 87 5.08 1.43 17.50
CA MET A 87 3.80 0.77 17.27
C MET A 87 3.50 0.62 15.78
N GLU A 88 2.67 -0.36 15.45
CA GLU A 88 1.90 -0.41 14.20
C GLU A 88 0.45 -0.10 14.54
N VAL A 89 -0.19 0.77 13.75
CA VAL A 89 -1.61 1.09 13.89
C VAL A 89 -2.33 0.76 12.60
N VAL A 90 -3.22 -0.22 12.66
CA VAL A 90 -3.98 -0.71 11.52
C VAL A 90 -5.38 -0.13 11.54
N SER A 91 -5.79 0.48 10.43
CA SER A 91 -7.13 1.05 10.30
C SER A 91 -8.19 -0.04 10.11
N PRO A 92 -9.46 0.25 10.43
CA PRO A 92 -10.56 -0.54 9.89
C PRO A 92 -10.59 -0.45 8.36
N ARG A 93 -11.37 -1.31 7.71
CA ARG A 93 -11.74 -1.12 6.31
C ARG A 93 -12.56 0.16 6.14
N LEU A 94 -12.00 1.12 5.42
CA LEU A 94 -12.63 2.38 5.04
C LEU A 94 -13.18 2.31 3.61
N ASP A 95 -14.25 3.05 3.32
CA ASP A 95 -14.78 3.22 1.97
C ASP A 95 -14.56 4.66 1.52
N THR A 96 -14.09 4.87 0.28
CA THR A 96 -13.98 6.20 -0.37
C THR A 96 -15.26 7.06 -0.36
N LYS A 97 -16.45 6.47 -0.11
CA LYS A 97 -17.71 7.21 0.07
C LYS A 97 -17.86 7.83 1.46
N GLN A 98 -17.14 7.34 2.46
CA GLN A 98 -17.14 7.88 3.82
C GLN A 98 -16.34 9.20 3.87
N PRO A 99 -16.49 10.03 4.93
CA PRO A 99 -15.67 11.20 5.16
C PRO A 99 -14.25 10.81 5.61
N VAL A 100 -13.50 10.12 4.74
CA VAL A 100 -12.18 9.51 5.05
C VAL A 100 -11.15 10.53 5.55
N SER A 101 -11.27 11.79 5.13
CA SER A 101 -10.42 12.87 5.62
C SER A 101 -10.68 13.21 7.09
N GLN A 102 -11.94 13.14 7.52
CA GLN A 102 -12.33 13.35 8.91
C GLN A 102 -11.89 12.15 9.76
N ILE A 103 -12.21 10.93 9.32
CA ILE A 103 -11.83 9.69 10.02
C ILE A 103 -10.32 9.62 10.29
N LEU A 104 -9.49 9.90 9.29
CA LEU A 104 -8.04 9.96 9.46
C LEU A 104 -7.58 11.22 10.21
N GLY A 105 -8.33 12.32 10.14
CA GLY A 105 -8.15 13.51 10.95
C GLY A 105 -8.24 13.20 12.44
N ASP A 106 -9.35 12.59 12.85
CA ASP A 106 -9.65 12.25 14.24
C ASP A 106 -8.63 11.25 14.80
N PHE A 107 -8.19 10.27 13.98
CA PHE A 107 -7.09 9.37 14.35
C PHE A 107 -5.79 10.15 14.65
N TRP A 108 -5.37 11.01 13.72
CA TRP A 108 -4.13 11.75 13.87
C TRP A 108 -4.19 12.79 14.99
N GLU A 109 -5.36 13.33 15.28
CA GLU A 109 -5.59 14.16 16.46
C GLU A 109 -5.47 13.35 17.75
N ALA A 110 -6.12 12.17 17.84
CA ALA A 110 -5.98 11.27 18.98
C ALA A 110 -4.52 10.88 19.25
N MET A 111 -3.76 10.59 18.18
CA MET A 111 -2.31 10.35 18.24
C MET A 111 -1.58 11.56 18.84
N ARG A 112 -1.83 12.78 18.31
CA ARG A 112 -1.13 14.00 18.72
C ARG A 112 -1.51 14.52 20.10
N VAL A 113 -2.63 14.12 20.67
CA VAL A 113 -2.98 14.50 22.05
C VAL A 113 -2.07 13.83 23.09
N HIS A 114 -1.55 12.63 22.79
CA HIS A 114 -0.80 11.86 23.78
C HIS A 114 0.66 11.61 23.38
N PHE A 115 0.95 11.78 22.09
CA PHE A 115 2.25 11.51 21.53
C PHE A 115 2.68 12.62 20.58
N SER A 116 4.00 12.79 20.48
CA SER A 116 4.66 13.51 19.39
C SER A 116 5.17 12.48 18.38
N PRO A 117 4.53 12.29 17.21
CA PRO A 117 5.05 11.42 16.16
C PRO A 117 6.43 11.88 15.70
N GLN A 118 7.38 10.95 15.65
CA GLN A 118 8.75 11.24 15.27
C GLN A 118 8.99 10.91 13.80
N ARG A 119 9.83 11.71 13.16
CA ARG A 119 10.39 11.33 11.86
C ARG A 119 11.42 10.24 12.11
N ASP A 120 11.18 9.06 11.55
CA ASP A 120 12.04 7.91 11.65
C ASP A 120 12.03 7.09 10.35
N ILE A 121 13.22 6.89 9.79
CA ILE A 121 13.42 6.20 8.50
C ILE A 121 13.03 4.73 8.53
N SER A 122 12.91 4.10 9.71
CA SER A 122 12.43 2.72 9.80
C SER A 122 10.91 2.63 9.66
N CYS A 123 10.17 3.73 9.81
CA CYS A 123 8.71 3.73 9.69
C CYS A 123 8.28 3.71 8.21
N GLY A 124 7.33 2.84 7.91
CA GLY A 124 6.59 2.77 6.66
C GLY A 124 5.10 3.00 6.79
N GLY A 125 4.49 3.18 5.64
CA GLY A 125 3.05 3.15 5.51
C GLY A 125 2.63 2.10 4.49
N HIS A 126 1.67 1.27 4.86
CA HIS A 126 1.05 0.33 3.93
C HIS A 126 -0.36 0.79 3.56
N VAL A 127 -0.74 0.58 2.31
CA VAL A 127 -2.10 0.85 1.82
C VAL A 127 -2.64 -0.41 1.15
N HIS A 128 -3.72 -0.93 1.70
CA HIS A 128 -4.45 -2.08 1.18
C HIS A 128 -5.65 -1.57 0.39
N ILE A 129 -5.85 -2.04 -0.85
CA ILE A 129 -6.99 -1.66 -1.68
C ILE A 129 -7.81 -2.89 -2.07
N THR A 130 -9.14 -2.75 -2.07
CA THR A 130 -10.08 -3.66 -2.74
C THR A 130 -11.10 -2.85 -3.55
N PRO A 131 -11.67 -3.42 -4.62
CA PRO A 131 -12.83 -2.79 -5.26
C PRO A 131 -14.05 -2.87 -4.32
N VAL A 132 -14.96 -1.92 -4.44
CA VAL A 132 -16.30 -2.08 -3.86
C VAL A 132 -17.09 -3.04 -4.76
N SER A 133 -17.23 -4.29 -4.32
CA SER A 133 -17.97 -5.35 -5.02
C SER A 133 -18.60 -6.30 -4.02
N THR A 134 -19.49 -7.20 -4.48
CA THR A 134 -20.19 -8.18 -3.62
C THR A 134 -19.24 -8.98 -2.73
N HIS A 135 -18.03 -9.26 -3.21
CA HIS A 135 -17.01 -10.00 -2.47
C HIS A 135 -15.82 -9.14 -2.03
N ASN A 136 -15.83 -7.83 -2.30
CA ASN A 136 -14.72 -6.89 -2.07
C ASN A 136 -13.36 -7.45 -2.56
N LYS A 137 -13.37 -8.02 -3.77
CA LYS A 137 -12.19 -8.65 -4.41
C LYS A 137 -12.08 -8.22 -5.85
N PHE A 138 -10.84 -8.08 -6.32
CA PHE A 138 -10.54 -7.92 -7.73
C PHE A 138 -10.79 -9.24 -8.46
N SER A 139 -11.31 -9.18 -9.68
CA SER A 139 -11.28 -10.33 -10.58
C SER A 139 -9.83 -10.67 -10.96
N LEU A 140 -9.55 -11.93 -11.28
CA LEU A 140 -8.25 -12.33 -11.83
C LEU A 140 -7.86 -11.50 -13.06
N ARG A 141 -8.83 -11.13 -13.90
CA ARG A 141 -8.60 -10.23 -15.05
C ARG A 141 -8.05 -8.87 -14.60
N SER A 142 -8.66 -8.24 -13.59
CA SER A 142 -8.17 -6.97 -13.03
C SER A 142 -6.80 -7.13 -12.38
N LEU A 143 -6.58 -8.21 -11.65
CA LEU A 143 -5.30 -8.50 -10.99
C LEU A 143 -4.16 -8.65 -12.00
N LYS A 144 -4.39 -9.32 -13.14
CA LYS A 144 -3.41 -9.43 -14.23
C LYS A 144 -3.01 -8.06 -14.80
N LYS A 145 -3.97 -7.14 -14.95
CA LYS A 145 -3.69 -5.76 -15.39
C LYS A 145 -2.83 -5.01 -14.38
N ILE A 146 -3.20 -5.09 -13.10
CA ILE A 146 -2.46 -4.48 -11.98
C ILE A 146 -1.04 -5.03 -11.92
N ALA A 147 -0.89 -6.36 -11.92
CA ALA A 147 0.39 -7.05 -11.88
C ALA A 147 1.33 -6.62 -13.02
N PHE A 148 0.82 -6.55 -14.25
CA PHE A 148 1.66 -6.13 -15.38
C PHE A 148 2.04 -4.64 -15.31
N ALA A 149 1.11 -3.76 -14.90
CA ALA A 149 1.42 -2.35 -14.69
C ALA A 149 2.46 -2.14 -13.57
N THR A 150 2.42 -2.95 -12.50
CA THR A 150 3.44 -2.96 -11.43
C THR A 150 4.84 -3.18 -12.00
N VAL A 151 5.00 -4.11 -12.96
CA VAL A 151 6.31 -4.37 -13.59
C VAL A 151 6.71 -3.24 -14.53
N LEU A 152 5.79 -2.77 -15.38
CA LEU A 152 6.10 -1.74 -16.38
C LEU A 152 6.44 -0.38 -15.79
N TYR A 153 5.76 -0.01 -14.70
CA TYR A 153 5.94 1.28 -14.04
C TYR A 153 6.86 1.21 -12.83
N GLU A 154 7.57 0.10 -12.63
CA GLU A 154 8.44 -0.10 -11.47
C GLU A 154 9.47 1.02 -11.30
N ASP A 155 10.13 1.46 -12.37
CA ASP A 155 11.12 2.56 -12.32
C ASP A 155 10.46 3.92 -12.05
N PHE A 156 9.24 4.15 -12.53
CA PHE A 156 8.48 5.36 -12.22
C PHE A 156 8.08 5.41 -10.74
N VAL A 157 7.60 4.29 -10.20
CA VAL A 157 7.27 4.20 -8.78
C VAL A 157 8.54 4.37 -7.96
N ALA A 158 9.65 3.74 -8.32
CA ALA A 158 10.94 3.89 -7.62
C ALA A 158 11.39 5.36 -7.56
N ALA A 159 11.29 6.10 -8.67
CA ALA A 159 11.65 7.53 -8.70
C ALA A 159 10.78 8.39 -7.77
N MET A 160 9.53 7.99 -7.52
CA MET A 160 8.61 8.65 -6.59
C MET A 160 8.83 8.25 -5.12
N LEU A 161 9.50 7.14 -4.84
CA LEU A 161 9.82 6.72 -3.48
C LEU A 161 11.03 7.49 -2.93
N PRO A 162 11.03 7.85 -1.63
CA PRO A 162 12.25 8.32 -0.98
C PRO A 162 13.31 7.20 -0.96
N ARG A 163 14.59 7.59 -0.98
CA ARG A 163 15.72 6.65 -1.09
C ARG A 163 15.66 5.51 -0.06
N VAL A 164 15.36 5.84 1.19
CA VAL A 164 15.27 4.85 2.28
C VAL A 164 14.21 3.80 2.05
N ARG A 165 13.11 4.10 1.32
CA ARG A 165 12.08 3.10 0.96
C ARG A 165 12.46 2.30 -0.28
N ARG A 166 13.18 2.90 -1.25
CA ARG A 166 13.70 2.17 -2.42
C ARG A 166 14.64 1.03 -2.04
N GLU A 167 15.47 1.26 -1.03
CA GLU A 167 16.53 0.34 -0.60
C GLU A 167 16.09 -0.58 0.54
N ASN A 168 14.84 -0.44 1.04
CA ASN A 168 14.36 -1.19 2.19
C ASN A 168 14.05 -2.65 1.82
N GLN A 169 14.64 -3.58 2.57
CA GLN A 169 14.45 -5.02 2.36
C GLN A 169 13.01 -5.51 2.55
N TYR A 170 12.18 -4.79 3.28
CA TYR A 170 10.79 -5.17 3.56
C TYR A 170 9.80 -4.72 2.47
N CYS A 171 10.22 -3.90 1.50
CA CYS A 171 9.38 -3.44 0.39
C CYS A 171 10.15 -3.35 -0.94
N ARG A 172 10.90 -4.40 -1.29
CA ARG A 172 11.73 -4.44 -2.51
C ARG A 172 10.89 -4.41 -3.79
N PRO A 173 11.43 -3.91 -4.92
CA PRO A 173 10.78 -4.04 -6.22
C PRO A 173 10.38 -5.49 -6.50
N ASN A 174 9.20 -5.71 -7.10
CA ASN A 174 8.68 -7.05 -7.38
C ASN A 174 9.62 -7.83 -8.31
N SER A 175 10.29 -7.15 -9.24
CA SER A 175 11.31 -7.75 -10.12
C SER A 175 12.52 -8.35 -9.38
N GLN A 176 12.73 -7.97 -8.11
CA GLN A 176 13.83 -8.45 -7.27
C GLN A 176 13.39 -9.49 -6.24
N SER A 177 12.13 -9.94 -6.29
CA SER A 177 11.61 -10.92 -5.33
C SER A 177 12.25 -12.30 -5.53
N THR A 178 13.05 -12.76 -4.56
CA THR A 178 13.66 -14.10 -4.60
C THR A 178 12.60 -15.19 -4.58
N GLY A 179 12.71 -16.15 -5.50
CA GLY A 179 11.75 -17.25 -5.66
C GLY A 179 10.50 -16.90 -6.47
N ALA A 180 10.46 -15.71 -7.10
CA ALA A 180 9.37 -15.31 -7.98
C ALA A 180 9.68 -15.62 -9.45
N GLY A 181 8.70 -16.15 -10.19
CA GLY A 181 8.86 -16.41 -11.63
C GLY A 181 9.13 -15.15 -12.46
N LEU A 182 8.67 -13.97 -11.99
CA LEU A 182 8.99 -12.67 -12.57
C LEU A 182 10.51 -12.41 -12.53
N ARG A 183 11.14 -12.61 -11.37
CA ARG A 183 12.59 -12.41 -11.22
C ARG A 183 13.34 -13.35 -12.13
N ASP A 184 12.95 -14.62 -12.18
CA ASP A 184 13.60 -15.63 -13.03
C ASP A 184 13.51 -15.26 -14.52
N THR A 185 12.34 -14.77 -14.96
CA THR A 185 12.13 -14.27 -16.32
C THR A 185 13.09 -13.11 -16.63
N LEU A 186 13.23 -12.15 -15.71
CA LEU A 186 14.05 -10.96 -15.93
C LEU A 186 15.55 -11.23 -15.80
N LEU A 187 15.96 -12.19 -14.97
CA LEU A 187 17.36 -12.65 -14.91
C LEU A 187 17.77 -13.35 -16.22
N MET A 188 16.87 -14.14 -16.81
CA MET A 188 17.15 -14.89 -18.03
C MET A 188 17.18 -14.01 -19.29
N PHE A 189 16.28 -13.02 -19.38
CA PHE A 189 16.08 -12.24 -20.62
C PHE A 189 16.44 -10.75 -20.49
N GLY A 190 16.90 -10.30 -19.32
CA GLY A 190 17.13 -8.89 -19.00
C GLY A 190 15.84 -8.08 -18.85
N ARG A 191 15.96 -6.77 -18.53
CA ARG A 191 14.83 -5.82 -18.52
C ARG A 191 14.79 -5.04 -19.83
N ASN A 192 13.99 -5.50 -20.79
CA ASN A 192 13.81 -4.86 -22.09
C ASN A 192 12.40 -5.13 -22.64
N LYS A 193 12.07 -4.54 -23.79
CA LYS A 193 10.74 -4.70 -24.41
C LYS A 193 10.37 -6.17 -24.68
N ASN A 194 11.33 -7.00 -25.10
CA ASN A 194 11.08 -8.41 -25.42
C ASN A 194 10.77 -9.23 -24.16
N SER A 195 11.51 -9.00 -23.07
CA SER A 195 11.22 -9.66 -21.80
C SER A 195 9.88 -9.20 -21.21
N MET A 196 9.48 -7.93 -21.40
CA MET A 196 8.13 -7.47 -21.01
C MET A 196 7.01 -8.22 -21.74
N MET A 197 7.20 -8.61 -23.01
CA MET A 197 6.22 -9.45 -23.71
C MET A 197 6.13 -10.86 -23.10
N LYS A 198 7.28 -11.43 -22.67
CA LYS A 198 7.31 -12.72 -21.96
C LYS A 198 6.63 -12.62 -20.59
N VAL A 199 6.89 -11.55 -19.84
CA VAL A 199 6.20 -11.26 -18.58
C VAL A 199 4.69 -11.14 -18.80
N ALA A 200 4.25 -10.40 -19.81
CA ALA A 200 2.83 -10.31 -20.17
C ALA A 200 2.23 -11.69 -20.47
N ALA A 201 2.94 -12.53 -21.24
CA ALA A 201 2.49 -13.88 -21.56
C ALA A 201 2.34 -14.76 -20.31
N ALA A 202 3.33 -14.74 -19.41
CA ALA A 202 3.28 -15.49 -18.15
C ALA A 202 2.13 -15.03 -17.24
N ILE A 203 1.94 -13.72 -17.09
CA ILE A 203 0.81 -13.16 -16.32
C ILE A 203 -0.53 -13.54 -16.97
N ARG A 204 -0.63 -13.55 -18.31
CA ARG A 204 -1.86 -14.00 -19.00
C ARG A 204 -2.12 -15.49 -18.77
N ALA A 205 -1.06 -16.31 -18.72
CA ALA A 205 -1.15 -17.76 -18.54
C ALA A 205 -1.56 -18.19 -17.12
N ALA A 206 -1.35 -17.36 -16.09
CA ALA A 206 -1.78 -17.68 -14.73
C ALA A 206 -3.29 -17.97 -14.67
N THR A 207 -3.70 -19.14 -14.20
CA THR A 207 -5.10 -19.58 -14.20
C THR A 207 -5.82 -19.29 -12.88
N SER A 208 -5.08 -19.03 -11.80
CA SER A 208 -5.60 -18.65 -10.49
C SER A 208 -4.91 -17.41 -9.91
N GLU A 209 -5.51 -16.83 -8.88
CA GLU A 209 -4.90 -15.77 -8.07
C GLU A 209 -3.61 -16.24 -7.37
N MET A 210 -3.54 -17.51 -7.00
CA MET A 210 -2.35 -18.11 -6.37
C MET A 210 -1.18 -18.18 -7.35
N ASP A 211 -1.42 -18.64 -8.58
CA ASP A 211 -0.39 -18.69 -9.63
C ASP A 211 0.13 -17.30 -9.96
N LEU A 212 -0.78 -16.32 -10.05
CA LEU A 212 -0.41 -14.93 -10.27
C LEU A 212 0.48 -14.39 -9.14
N CYS A 213 0.14 -14.68 -7.89
CA CYS A 213 0.95 -14.27 -6.75
C CYS A 213 2.34 -14.91 -6.79
N TYR A 214 2.44 -16.23 -6.99
CA TYR A 214 3.75 -16.90 -7.04
C TYR A 214 4.62 -16.46 -8.22
N TYR A 215 4.00 -16.10 -9.34
CA TYR A 215 4.74 -15.46 -10.42
C TYR A 215 5.29 -14.09 -10.01
N MET A 216 4.47 -13.25 -9.35
CA MET A 216 4.82 -11.87 -9.00
C MET A 216 5.74 -11.73 -7.78
N GLN A 217 5.78 -12.72 -6.88
CA GLN A 217 6.57 -12.67 -5.65
C GLN A 217 6.82 -14.06 -5.05
N GLY A 218 8.00 -14.25 -4.43
CA GLY A 218 8.31 -15.45 -3.65
C GLY A 218 8.07 -15.30 -2.15
N ASN A 219 7.94 -14.07 -1.65
CA ASN A 219 7.61 -13.77 -0.24
C ASN A 219 6.88 -12.42 -0.12
N ARG A 220 6.49 -12.01 1.10
CA ARG A 220 5.71 -10.77 1.36
C ARG A 220 6.53 -9.47 1.30
N TYR A 221 7.85 -9.53 1.26
CA TYR A 221 8.75 -8.38 1.36
C TYR A 221 8.96 -7.67 0.01
N VAL A 222 7.85 -7.42 -0.68
CA VAL A 222 7.79 -6.76 -1.99
C VAL A 222 6.99 -5.45 -1.90
N LEU A 223 7.23 -4.55 -2.84
CA LEU A 223 6.61 -3.23 -2.90
C LEU A 223 5.11 -3.30 -3.14
N TRP A 224 4.69 -4.11 -4.11
CA TRP A 224 3.30 -4.47 -4.34
C TRP A 224 3.08 -5.92 -3.93
N ASN A 225 2.44 -6.10 -2.78
CA ASN A 225 2.16 -7.41 -2.20
C ASN A 225 0.77 -7.91 -2.63
N PHE A 226 0.78 -9.04 -3.32
CA PHE A 226 -0.37 -9.79 -3.81
C PHE A 226 -0.75 -10.95 -2.88
N GLN A 227 -0.05 -11.21 -1.78
CA GLN A 227 -0.35 -12.37 -0.92
C GLN A 227 -1.78 -12.37 -0.35
N ASN A 228 -2.43 -11.21 -0.30
CA ASN A 228 -3.75 -11.04 0.29
C ASN A 228 -4.91 -11.31 -0.70
N ILE A 229 -4.64 -11.61 -1.98
CA ILE A 229 -5.68 -11.80 -3.02
C ILE A 229 -6.32 -13.20 -3.02
N PHE A 230 -5.71 -14.17 -2.33
CA PHE A 230 -6.23 -15.54 -2.22
C PHE A 230 -6.22 -16.03 -0.75
N PRO A 231 -6.98 -17.08 -0.40
CA PRO A 231 -6.98 -17.66 0.94
C PRO A 231 -5.59 -18.06 1.42
N SER A 232 -5.23 -17.64 2.62
CA SER A 232 -3.99 -18.10 3.26
C SER A 232 -4.04 -19.62 3.43
N PRO A 233 -3.01 -20.36 3.00
CA PRO A 233 -2.95 -21.81 3.23
C PRO A 233 -2.99 -22.19 4.72
N LYS A 234 -2.56 -21.29 5.61
CA LYS A 234 -2.51 -21.53 7.06
C LYS A 234 -3.85 -21.30 7.76
N THR A 235 -4.65 -20.33 7.30
CA THR A 235 -5.85 -19.88 8.03
C THR A 235 -7.14 -19.97 7.21
N GLY A 236 -7.05 -20.22 5.90
CA GLY A 236 -8.18 -20.14 4.97
C GLY A 236 -8.77 -18.74 4.78
N LYS A 237 -8.28 -17.72 5.50
CA LYS A 237 -8.79 -16.34 5.41
C LYS A 237 -8.14 -15.57 4.27
N CYS A 238 -8.91 -14.67 3.65
CA CYS A 238 -8.48 -13.81 2.54
C CYS A 238 -9.10 -12.41 2.70
N THR A 239 -8.29 -11.36 2.72
CA THR A 239 -8.80 -9.97 2.74
C THR A 239 -9.13 -9.45 1.34
N GLY A 240 -8.60 -10.09 0.29
CA GLY A 240 -8.85 -9.72 -1.11
C GLY A 240 -8.03 -8.53 -1.60
N THR A 241 -7.12 -8.03 -0.77
CA THR A 241 -6.43 -6.75 -1.00
C THR A 241 -5.23 -6.89 -1.92
N VAL A 242 -4.96 -5.84 -2.70
CA VAL A 242 -3.61 -5.56 -3.20
C VAL A 242 -2.99 -4.54 -2.25
N GLU A 243 -1.80 -4.84 -1.74
CA GLU A 243 -1.12 -4.05 -0.71
C GLU A 243 0.09 -3.32 -1.32
N PHE A 244 0.13 -2.01 -1.16
CA PHE A 244 1.31 -1.20 -1.47
C PHE A 244 2.08 -0.92 -0.18
N ARG A 245 3.35 -1.31 -0.15
CA ARG A 245 4.23 -1.22 1.03
C ARG A 245 5.26 -0.10 0.93
N GLY A 246 5.16 0.74 -0.09
CA GLY A 246 6.14 1.78 -0.40
C GLY A 246 5.89 3.12 0.28
N GLY A 247 4.77 3.26 1.01
CA GLY A 247 4.46 4.50 1.72
C GLY A 247 5.62 4.90 2.61
N ASN A 248 5.95 6.18 2.58
CA ASN A 248 6.88 6.74 3.55
C ASN A 248 6.25 6.70 4.96
N GLN A 249 6.97 7.14 5.98
CA GLN A 249 6.40 7.38 7.30
C GLN A 249 5.14 8.24 7.22
N PHE A 250 4.02 7.72 7.69
CA PHE A 250 2.80 8.51 7.81
C PHE A 250 2.89 9.32 9.10
N LEU A 251 2.78 10.65 9.02
CA LEU A 251 2.92 11.56 10.17
C LEU A 251 1.70 12.45 10.42
N ASN A 252 0.80 12.51 9.44
CA ASN A 252 -0.40 13.31 9.48
C ASN A 252 -1.41 12.85 8.41
N THR A 253 -2.63 13.37 8.52
CA THR A 253 -3.76 13.04 7.65
C THR A 253 -3.47 13.29 6.18
N THR A 254 -2.85 14.42 5.84
CA THR A 254 -2.52 14.78 4.46
C THR A 254 -1.52 13.81 3.85
N GLY A 255 -0.48 13.43 4.60
CA GLY A 255 0.53 12.47 4.17
C GLY A 255 -0.06 11.08 3.95
N THR A 256 -0.83 10.57 4.91
CA THR A 256 -1.56 9.30 4.77
C THR A 256 -2.46 9.31 3.53
N LEU A 257 -3.25 10.37 3.33
CA LEU A 257 -4.16 10.48 2.20
C LEU A 257 -3.45 10.66 0.86
N ALA A 258 -2.26 11.28 0.82
CA ALA A 258 -1.45 11.38 -0.40
C ALA A 258 -1.06 9.98 -0.90
N TRP A 259 -0.60 9.10 0.00
CA TRP A 259 -0.27 7.72 -0.36
C TRP A 259 -1.50 6.88 -0.70
N VAL A 260 -2.61 7.03 0.02
CA VAL A 260 -3.89 6.38 -0.35
C VAL A 260 -4.34 6.82 -1.75
N ALA A 261 -4.27 8.12 -2.04
CA ALA A 261 -4.63 8.69 -3.34
C ALA A 261 -3.73 8.14 -4.45
N PHE A 262 -2.43 8.01 -4.19
CA PHE A 262 -1.48 7.46 -5.16
C PHE A 262 -1.83 6.02 -5.49
N VAL A 263 -2.01 5.17 -4.47
CA VAL A 263 -2.26 3.74 -4.67
C VAL A 263 -3.59 3.52 -5.40
N MET A 264 -4.65 4.25 -5.03
CA MET A 264 -5.92 4.19 -5.77
C MET A 264 -5.78 4.70 -7.20
N GLY A 265 -5.06 5.81 -7.42
CA GLY A 265 -4.79 6.35 -8.75
C GLY A 265 -4.02 5.37 -9.63
N PHE A 266 -3.02 4.70 -9.06
CA PHE A 266 -2.23 3.65 -9.74
C PHE A 266 -3.10 2.46 -10.14
N ILE A 267 -3.87 1.90 -9.20
CA ILE A 267 -4.74 0.75 -9.47
C ILE A 267 -5.79 1.08 -10.53
N THR A 268 -6.41 2.26 -10.44
CA THR A 268 -7.38 2.75 -11.42
C THR A 268 -6.73 2.84 -12.80
N LEU A 269 -5.56 3.50 -12.90
CA LEU A 269 -4.82 3.66 -14.14
C LEU A 269 -4.44 2.30 -14.75
N ALA A 270 -3.93 1.37 -13.95
CA ALA A 270 -3.53 0.04 -14.40
C ALA A 270 -4.69 -0.73 -15.04
N ILE A 271 -5.89 -0.65 -14.45
CA ILE A 271 -7.09 -1.31 -14.96
C ILE A 271 -7.57 -0.66 -16.27
N GLU A 272 -7.56 0.67 -16.34
CA GLU A 272 -8.05 1.45 -17.49
C GLU A 272 -7.13 1.31 -18.71
N GLU A 273 -5.81 1.39 -18.49
CA GLU A 273 -4.84 1.30 -19.58
C GLU A 273 -4.77 -0.11 -20.17
N ASP A 274 -5.02 -1.13 -19.35
CA ASP A 274 -5.00 -2.52 -19.80
C ASP A 274 -3.69 -2.85 -20.53
N LEU A 275 -2.57 -2.41 -19.95
CA LEU A 275 -1.25 -2.50 -20.56
C LEU A 275 -0.91 -3.94 -20.92
N ILE A 276 -1.42 -4.92 -20.18
CA ILE A 276 -1.20 -6.33 -20.50
C ILE A 276 -1.76 -6.70 -21.87
N SER A 277 -2.80 -6.05 -22.37
CA SER A 277 -3.34 -6.25 -23.71
C SER A 277 -2.85 -5.21 -24.72
N LYS A 278 -2.50 -4.00 -24.26
CA LYS A 278 -2.16 -2.85 -25.11
C LYS A 278 -0.69 -2.42 -25.03
N PHE A 279 0.20 -3.31 -24.59
CA PHE A 279 1.61 -3.01 -24.38
C PHE A 279 2.29 -2.58 -25.69
N THR A 280 2.85 -1.38 -25.68
CA THR A 280 3.58 -0.82 -26.83
C THR A 280 4.99 -0.36 -26.48
N LEU A 281 5.18 0.13 -25.26
CA LEU A 281 6.37 0.86 -24.83
C LEU A 281 6.80 0.45 -23.43
N PHE A 282 8.12 0.25 -23.26
CA PHE A 282 8.77 0.06 -21.98
C PHE A 282 9.84 1.15 -21.78
N THR A 283 9.91 1.72 -20.58
CA THR A 283 10.81 2.82 -20.23
C THR A 283 11.57 2.43 -18.98
N THR A 284 12.91 2.52 -19.00
CA THR A 284 13.74 2.35 -17.81
C THR A 284 14.30 3.69 -17.34
N SER A 285 14.88 3.73 -16.14
CA SER A 285 15.55 4.93 -15.59
C SER A 285 16.64 5.51 -16.49
N GLU A 286 17.22 4.70 -17.39
CA GLU A 286 18.30 5.08 -18.30
C GLU A 286 17.77 5.62 -19.65
N ASP A 287 16.46 5.56 -19.91
CA ASP A 287 15.88 6.08 -21.15
C ASP A 287 16.01 7.61 -21.19
N PRO A 288 16.54 8.22 -22.26
CA PRO A 288 16.63 9.68 -22.39
C PRO A 288 15.29 10.42 -22.26
N LYS A 289 14.17 9.73 -22.53
CA LYS A 289 12.81 10.26 -22.40
C LYS A 289 12.17 9.93 -21.04
N PHE A 290 12.91 9.35 -20.09
CA PHE A 290 12.40 8.94 -18.78
C PHE A 290 11.68 10.09 -18.07
N GLN A 291 12.31 11.27 -17.99
CA GLN A 291 11.73 12.44 -17.29
C GLN A 291 10.39 12.89 -17.89
N ALA A 292 10.34 13.10 -19.21
CA ALA A 292 9.09 13.48 -19.87
C ALA A 292 7.99 12.41 -19.69
N ARG A 293 8.36 11.12 -19.64
CA ARG A 293 7.40 10.02 -19.48
C ARG A 293 6.89 9.87 -18.06
N ILE A 294 7.74 10.04 -17.03
CA ILE A 294 7.30 9.99 -15.63
C ILE A 294 6.40 11.18 -15.29
N GLU A 295 6.68 12.38 -15.81
CA GLU A 295 5.81 13.55 -15.65
C GLU A 295 4.43 13.31 -16.29
N SER A 296 4.40 12.76 -17.51
CA SER A 296 3.16 12.39 -18.20
C SER A 296 2.40 11.28 -17.45
N TRP A 297 3.11 10.27 -16.95
CA TRP A 297 2.53 9.24 -16.09
C TRP A 297 1.95 9.81 -14.80
N TRP A 298 2.65 10.72 -14.13
CA TRP A 298 2.17 11.36 -12.91
C TRP A 298 0.88 12.16 -13.13
N LYS A 299 0.78 12.89 -14.26
CA LYS A 299 -0.47 13.57 -14.66
C LYS A 299 -1.63 12.58 -14.82
N ARG A 300 -1.38 11.39 -15.40
CA ARG A 300 -2.38 10.31 -15.53
C ARG A 300 -2.76 9.70 -14.18
N ILE A 301 -1.81 9.50 -13.26
CA ILE A 301 -2.08 9.06 -11.88
C ILE A 301 -3.00 10.05 -11.17
N ARG A 302 -2.67 11.35 -11.20
CA ARG A 302 -3.49 12.40 -10.60
C ARG A 302 -4.89 12.46 -11.20
N SER A 303 -5.00 12.28 -12.52
CA SER A 303 -6.30 12.21 -13.20
C SER A 303 -7.11 10.99 -12.75
N SER A 304 -6.48 9.82 -12.65
CA SER A 304 -7.13 8.58 -12.23
C SER A 304 -7.61 8.65 -10.78
N ALA A 305 -6.85 9.31 -9.89
CA ALA A 305 -7.23 9.55 -8.50
C ALA A 305 -8.45 10.50 -8.34
N LYS A 306 -8.87 11.22 -9.39
CA LYS A 306 -10.09 12.04 -9.35
C LYS A 306 -11.34 11.19 -9.20
N ALA A 307 -11.33 9.94 -9.72
CA ALA A 307 -12.46 9.03 -9.62
C ALA A 307 -12.86 8.78 -8.15
N SER A 308 -11.87 8.67 -7.26
CA SER A 308 -12.04 8.48 -5.82
C SER A 308 -12.14 9.80 -5.03
N LYS A 309 -12.17 10.97 -5.67
CA LYS A 309 -12.14 12.31 -5.04
C LYS A 309 -10.92 12.57 -4.15
N LEU A 310 -9.84 11.81 -4.31
CA LEU A 310 -8.61 11.93 -3.50
C LEU A 310 -7.47 12.64 -4.21
N SER A 311 -7.61 12.99 -5.50
CA SER A 311 -6.56 13.66 -6.28
C SER A 311 -6.05 14.97 -5.67
N ARG A 312 -6.85 15.64 -4.83
CA ARG A 312 -6.46 16.88 -4.13
C ARG A 312 -5.32 16.69 -3.11
N TYR A 313 -5.11 15.46 -2.64
CA TYR A 313 -4.01 15.13 -1.71
C TYR A 313 -2.71 14.81 -2.45
N LEU A 314 -2.78 14.62 -3.78
CA LEU A 314 -1.58 14.40 -4.59
C LEU A 314 -0.91 15.72 -4.93
N PRO A 315 0.40 15.86 -4.70
CA PRO A 315 1.15 17.04 -5.12
C PRO A 315 1.15 17.22 -6.64
N SER A 316 1.47 18.43 -7.10
CA SER A 316 1.62 18.70 -8.54
C SER A 316 2.72 17.82 -9.15
N GLU A 317 3.84 17.70 -8.46
CA GLU A 317 5.03 16.95 -8.87
C GLU A 317 5.20 15.66 -8.08
N TYR A 318 5.63 14.59 -8.75
CA TYR A 318 5.80 13.26 -8.14
C TYR A 318 6.92 13.25 -7.09
N THR A 319 7.97 14.05 -7.26
CA THR A 319 9.11 14.14 -6.32
C THR A 319 8.69 14.63 -4.93
N SER A 320 7.61 15.42 -4.85
CA SER A 320 7.08 15.86 -3.57
C SER A 320 6.57 14.70 -2.70
N MET A 321 6.28 13.53 -3.28
CA MET A 321 5.92 12.32 -2.53
C MET A 321 7.05 11.82 -1.62
N HIS A 322 8.32 12.20 -1.86
CA HIS A 322 9.44 11.83 -0.99
C HIS A 322 9.25 12.28 0.47
N THR A 323 8.46 13.33 0.68
CA THR A 323 8.23 13.94 2.01
C THR A 323 6.77 13.85 2.46
N ARG A 324 5.89 13.25 1.66
CA ARG A 324 4.48 13.05 2.02
C ARG A 324 4.31 11.89 2.98
#